data_AF-A0A839P3C7-F1
#
_entry.id   AF-A0A839P3C7-F1
#
_cell.length_a   1.000
_cell.length_b   1.000
_cell.length_c   1.000
_cell.angle_alpha   90.00
_cell.angle_beta   90.00
_cell.angle_gamma   90.00
#
_symmetry.space_group_name_H-M   'P 1'
#
loop_
_entity.id
_entity.type
_entity.pdbx_description
1 polymer ?
#
loop_
_entity_poly.entity_id
_entity_poly.type
_entity_poly.pdbx_seq_one_letter_code
_entity_poly.pdbx_strand_id
1 'polypeptide(L)'
;MMGEAKKRKAQAAAWRSTLSVDEQKVANVAQRLWSIFPAQGACYRTSLFLKYHLSKAHGIDGQAVVGFVNDGTDDLYSSHAWFEFNGSKTDLGLSRPLHPDLQKAGPLLIQGHVVRSGWPWSYHATRPPAGLAAVRNMLAHPETAAHMEAMEELHLTMKATARSDDLIRAYLDNAPDSLTYDVVAQQVG
;
A
#
# COMPACT_ATOMS: atom_id res chain seq x y z
N MET A 1 -25.82 6.07 -27.20
CA MET A 1 -24.98 6.69 -26.14
C MET A 1 -24.57 5.59 -25.17
N MET A 2 -23.28 5.39 -24.90
CA MET A 2 -22.80 4.32 -24.00
C MET A 2 -22.83 4.83 -22.54
N GLY A 3 -23.45 4.07 -21.63
CA GLY A 3 -23.55 4.46 -20.21
C GLY A 3 -22.20 4.42 -19.48
N GLU A 4 -22.07 5.22 -18.42
CA GLU A 4 -20.84 5.41 -17.63
C GLU A 4 -20.18 4.10 -17.15
N ALA A 5 -20.97 3.10 -16.76
CA ALA A 5 -20.44 1.80 -16.35
C ALA A 5 -19.74 1.05 -17.50
N LYS A 6 -20.30 1.11 -18.72
CA LYS A 6 -19.71 0.51 -19.92
C LYS A 6 -18.44 1.25 -20.33
N LYS A 7 -18.42 2.58 -20.18
CA LYS A 7 -17.23 3.42 -20.44
C LYS A 7 -16.07 3.05 -19.52
N ARG A 8 -16.32 2.95 -18.20
CA ARG A 8 -15.30 2.52 -17.22
C ARG A 8 -14.77 1.11 -17.51
N LYS A 9 -15.65 0.17 -17.86
CA LYS A 9 -15.25 -1.20 -18.22
C LYS A 9 -14.35 -1.21 -19.46
N ALA A 10 -14.69 -0.43 -20.49
CA ALA A 10 -13.89 -0.32 -21.70
C ALA A 10 -12.52 0.31 -21.43
N GLN A 11 -12.45 1.36 -20.61
CA GLN A 11 -11.19 2.00 -20.20
C GLN A 11 -10.28 1.03 -19.43
N ALA A 12 -10.84 0.28 -18.47
CA ALA A 12 -10.08 -0.72 -17.72
C ALA A 12 -9.57 -1.86 -18.62
N ALA A 13 -10.37 -2.29 -19.60
CA ALA A 13 -9.95 -3.30 -20.57
C ALA A 13 -8.85 -2.79 -21.50
N ALA A 14 -8.97 -1.55 -22.00
CA ALA A 14 -7.95 -0.92 -22.82
C ALA A 14 -6.61 -0.80 -22.08
N TRP A 15 -6.63 -0.29 -20.84
CA TRP A 15 -5.44 -0.26 -19.99
C TRP A 15 -4.85 -1.65 -19.76
N ARG A 16 -5.66 -2.66 -19.39
CA ARG A 16 -5.16 -4.03 -19.19
C ARG A 16 -4.48 -4.61 -20.43
N SER A 17 -4.92 -4.24 -21.63
CA SER A 17 -4.31 -4.69 -22.89
C SER A 17 -2.93 -4.08 -23.17
N THR A 18 -2.55 -3.01 -22.47
CA THR A 18 -1.20 -2.42 -22.59
C THR A 18 -0.18 -3.05 -21.63
N LEU A 19 -0.63 -3.92 -20.71
CA LEU A 19 0.22 -4.56 -19.71
C LEU A 19 0.80 -5.88 -20.26
N SER A 20 2.06 -6.16 -19.90
CA SER A 20 2.65 -7.49 -20.09
C SER A 20 1.91 -8.56 -19.28
N VAL A 21 2.20 -9.84 -19.55
CA VAL A 21 1.56 -10.97 -18.85
C VAL A 21 1.74 -10.89 -17.33
N ASP A 22 2.95 -10.57 -16.88
CA ASP A 22 3.27 -10.46 -15.45
C ASP A 22 2.58 -9.24 -14.82
N GLU A 23 2.53 -8.11 -15.52
CA GLU A 23 1.83 -6.92 -15.05
C GLU A 23 0.31 -7.14 -14.96
N GLN A 24 -0.27 -7.90 -15.89
CA GLN A 24 -1.67 -8.31 -15.79
C GLN A 24 -1.89 -9.23 -14.59
N LYS A 25 -0.94 -10.13 -14.28
CA LYS A 25 -1.00 -10.98 -13.09
C LYS A 25 -0.96 -10.14 -11.81
N VAL A 26 -0.02 -9.20 -11.71
CA VAL A 26 0.09 -8.22 -10.61
C VAL A 26 -1.23 -7.48 -10.43
N ALA A 27 -1.78 -6.92 -11.51
CA ALA A 27 -3.03 -6.16 -11.47
C ALA A 27 -4.23 -7.01 -11.01
N ASN A 28 -4.29 -8.28 -11.44
CA ASN A 28 -5.34 -9.22 -11.03
C ASN A 28 -5.26 -9.58 -9.54
N VAL A 29 -4.07 -9.95 -9.06
CA VAL A 29 -3.86 -10.27 -7.64
C VAL A 29 -4.17 -9.05 -6.78
N ALA A 30 -3.67 -7.87 -7.15
CA ALA A 30 -3.94 -6.63 -6.42
C ALA A 30 -5.43 -6.28 -6.35
N GLN A 31 -6.17 -6.46 -7.44
CA GLN A 31 -7.61 -6.17 -7.47
C GLN A 31 -8.41 -7.14 -6.59
N ARG A 32 -8.06 -8.43 -6.59
CA ARG A 32 -8.66 -9.43 -5.69
C ARG A 32 -8.31 -9.14 -4.24
N LEU A 33 -7.05 -8.84 -3.96
CA LEU A 33 -6.57 -8.51 -2.62
C LEU A 33 -7.32 -7.32 -2.02
N TRP A 34 -7.53 -6.26 -2.79
CA TRP A 34 -8.30 -5.07 -2.37
C TRP A 34 -9.78 -5.40 -2.04
N SER A 35 -10.35 -6.46 -2.64
CA SER A 35 -11.71 -6.90 -2.33
C SER A 35 -11.81 -7.72 -1.04
N ILE A 36 -10.74 -8.42 -0.67
CA ILE A 36 -10.67 -9.28 0.53
C ILE A 36 -10.43 -8.45 1.79
N PHE A 37 -9.48 -7.53 1.72
CA PHE A 37 -9.05 -6.77 2.90
C PHE A 37 -10.10 -5.74 3.31
N PRO A 38 -10.67 -5.84 4.54
CA PRO A 38 -11.44 -4.74 5.08
C PRO A 38 -10.52 -3.53 5.22
N ALA A 39 -11.02 -2.35 4.86
CA ALA A 39 -10.33 -1.09 5.13
C ALA A 39 -9.86 -1.08 6.59
N GLN A 40 -8.59 -0.70 6.84
CA GLN A 40 -7.97 -0.18 8.07
C GLN A 40 -6.49 -0.59 8.19
N GLY A 41 -5.55 0.36 8.07
CA GLY A 41 -4.12 0.13 8.35
C GLY A 41 -3.40 -0.93 7.50
N ALA A 42 -4.05 -1.41 6.43
CA ALA A 42 -3.61 -2.59 5.70
C ALA A 42 -2.45 -2.34 4.73
N CYS A 43 -1.89 -1.13 4.64
CA CYS A 43 -0.89 -0.78 3.62
C CYS A 43 0.36 -1.66 3.66
N TYR A 44 0.91 -1.92 4.86
CA TYR A 44 2.00 -2.89 5.01
C TYR A 44 1.55 -4.27 4.59
N ARG A 45 0.41 -4.72 5.10
CA ARG A 45 -0.06 -6.09 4.87
C ARG A 45 -0.33 -6.38 3.41
N THR A 46 -1.00 -5.48 2.69
CA THR A 46 -1.26 -5.65 1.26
C THR A 46 0.03 -5.61 0.45
N SER A 47 0.96 -4.71 0.77
CA SER A 47 2.20 -4.55 0.01
C SER A 47 3.17 -5.73 0.24
N LEU A 48 3.29 -6.17 1.49
CA LEU A 48 4.07 -7.35 1.86
C LEU A 48 3.47 -8.64 1.28
N PHE A 49 2.14 -8.77 1.31
CA PHE A 49 1.45 -9.88 0.67
C PHE A 49 1.72 -9.91 -0.84
N LEU A 50 1.58 -8.77 -1.54
CA LEU A 50 1.87 -8.69 -2.97
C LEU A 50 3.29 -9.12 -3.27
N LYS A 51 4.29 -8.58 -2.56
CA LYS A 51 5.70 -8.98 -2.71
C LYS A 51 5.87 -10.48 -2.56
N TYR A 52 5.45 -11.05 -1.44
CA TYR A 52 5.72 -12.45 -1.14
C TYR A 52 4.92 -13.39 -2.05
N HIS A 53 3.63 -13.13 -2.24
CA HIS A 53 2.78 -14.00 -3.04
C HIS A 53 3.17 -14.00 -4.52
N LEU A 54 3.40 -12.82 -5.12
CA LEU A 54 3.80 -12.73 -6.54
C LEU A 54 5.15 -13.41 -6.79
N SER A 55 6.11 -13.25 -5.86
CA SER A 55 7.41 -13.92 -5.95
C SER A 55 7.26 -15.45 -5.84
N LYS A 56 6.62 -15.94 -4.77
CA LYS A 56 6.59 -17.39 -4.47
C LYS A 56 5.61 -18.19 -5.32
N ALA A 57 4.46 -17.62 -5.68
CA ALA A 57 3.43 -18.33 -6.45
C ALA A 57 3.54 -18.11 -7.96
N HIS A 58 4.17 -17.02 -8.40
CA HIS A 58 4.18 -16.62 -9.81
C HIS A 58 5.58 -16.30 -10.38
N GLY A 59 6.64 -16.32 -9.57
CA GLY A 59 8.00 -15.99 -10.04
C GLY A 59 8.18 -14.52 -10.41
N ILE A 60 7.27 -13.64 -9.98
CA ILE A 60 7.29 -12.21 -10.30
C ILE A 60 7.98 -11.48 -9.15
N ASP A 61 9.20 -11.02 -9.38
CA ASP A 61 9.99 -10.29 -8.38
C ASP A 61 9.71 -8.79 -8.42
N GLY A 62 9.10 -8.29 -7.35
CA GLY A 62 8.83 -6.88 -7.14
C GLY A 62 9.07 -6.50 -5.68
N GLN A 63 9.01 -5.21 -5.39
CA GLN A 63 9.42 -4.68 -4.09
C GLN A 63 8.24 -4.13 -3.31
N ALA A 64 8.12 -4.53 -2.04
CA ALA A 64 7.32 -3.79 -1.09
C ALA A 64 8.19 -2.63 -0.57
N VAL A 65 7.80 -1.40 -0.91
CA VAL A 65 8.49 -0.20 -0.45
C VAL A 65 7.80 0.29 0.82
N VAL A 66 8.59 0.49 1.87
CA VAL A 66 8.16 1.15 3.10
C VAL A 66 8.81 2.53 3.14
N GLY A 67 7.96 3.55 3.03
CA GLY A 67 8.37 4.95 2.90
C GLY A 67 7.37 5.87 3.59
N PHE A 68 7.14 7.03 3.00
CA PHE A 68 6.28 8.06 3.53
C PHE A 68 5.34 8.63 2.47
N VAL A 69 4.16 9.03 2.89
CA VAL A 69 3.15 9.69 2.06
C VAL A 69 2.65 10.96 2.73
N ASN A 70 2.26 11.93 1.91
CA ASN A 70 1.72 13.20 2.38
C ASN A 70 0.63 13.68 1.43
N ASP A 71 -0.47 14.20 1.98
CA ASP A 71 -1.65 14.62 1.24
C ASP A 71 -1.61 16.10 0.83
N GLY A 72 -0.50 16.78 1.10
CA GLY A 72 -0.26 18.18 0.78
C GLY A 72 -0.97 19.17 1.71
N THR A 73 -1.55 18.72 2.83
CA THR A 73 -2.23 19.62 3.77
C THR A 73 -1.32 20.17 4.87
N ASP A 74 -0.24 19.47 5.19
CA ASP A 74 0.75 19.86 6.19
C ASP A 74 2.13 19.23 5.89
N ASP A 75 3.08 19.42 6.81
CA ASP A 75 4.42 18.81 6.78
C ASP A 75 4.48 17.46 7.50
N LEU A 76 3.35 16.78 7.75
CA LEU A 76 3.33 15.44 8.34
C LEU A 76 3.38 14.37 7.24
N TYR A 77 4.48 13.63 7.24
CA TYR A 77 4.74 12.56 6.29
C TYR A 77 4.49 11.23 6.98
N SER A 78 3.30 10.68 6.76
CA SER A 78 2.85 9.43 7.38
C SER A 78 3.61 8.24 6.83
N SER A 79 4.06 7.34 7.71
CA SER A 79 4.66 6.08 7.29
C SER A 79 3.66 5.25 6.50
N HIS A 80 4.07 4.68 5.38
CA HIS A 80 3.19 3.96 4.47
C HIS A 80 3.95 2.96 3.61
N ALA A 81 3.22 1.98 3.04
CA ALA A 81 3.79 1.00 2.14
C ALA A 81 2.98 0.80 0.86
N TRP A 82 3.70 0.58 -0.23
CA TRP A 82 3.17 0.25 -1.55
C TRP A 82 4.04 -0.84 -2.21
N PHE A 83 3.52 -1.46 -3.26
CA PHE A 83 4.26 -2.44 -4.07
C PHE A 83 4.75 -1.80 -5.37
N GLU A 84 5.98 -2.11 -5.80
CA GLU A 84 6.55 -1.68 -7.07
C GLU A 84 6.99 -2.87 -7.93
N PHE A 85 6.58 -2.85 -9.20
CA PHE A 85 7.01 -3.81 -10.21
C PHE A 85 7.16 -3.10 -11.55
N ASN A 86 8.29 -3.30 -12.25
CA ASN A 86 8.63 -2.63 -13.51
C ASN A 86 8.45 -1.10 -13.48
N GLY A 87 8.87 -0.45 -12.38
CA GLY A 87 8.79 1.01 -12.20
C GLY A 87 7.37 1.54 -11.93
N SER A 88 6.36 0.67 -11.87
CA SER A 88 4.97 1.03 -11.61
C SER A 88 4.56 0.71 -10.18
N LYS A 89 3.79 1.61 -9.57
CA LYS A 89 3.31 1.50 -8.18
C LYS A 89 1.94 0.84 -8.12
N THR A 90 1.73 0.04 -7.09
CA THR A 90 0.44 -0.49 -6.65
C THR A 90 0.23 -0.13 -5.19
N ASP A 91 -0.79 0.69 -4.92
CA ASP A 91 -1.19 1.12 -3.59
C ASP A 91 -2.69 0.87 -3.38
N LEU A 92 -2.96 -0.07 -2.49
CA LEU A 92 -4.31 -0.47 -2.12
C LEU A 92 -4.78 0.25 -0.85
N GLY A 93 -3.84 0.70 -0.01
CA GLY A 93 -4.08 1.16 1.35
C GLY A 93 -4.63 2.57 1.41
N LEU A 94 -4.10 3.51 0.60
CA LEU A 94 -4.54 4.91 0.65
C LEU A 94 -6.01 5.10 0.28
N SER A 95 -6.56 4.22 -0.56
CA SER A 95 -7.97 4.27 -0.97
C SER A 95 -8.97 4.01 0.18
N ARG A 96 -8.48 3.55 1.34
CA ARG A 96 -9.25 3.08 2.49
C ARG A 96 -8.50 3.38 3.80
N PRO A 97 -8.33 4.66 4.17
CA PRO A 97 -7.60 5.04 5.39
C PRO A 97 -8.31 4.50 6.65
N LEU A 98 -7.52 4.30 7.72
CA LEU A 98 -8.02 3.85 9.03
C LEU A 98 -9.00 4.86 9.65
N HIS A 99 -8.70 6.15 9.53
CA HIS A 99 -9.50 7.25 10.05
C HIS A 99 -9.95 8.16 8.90
N PRO A 100 -11.02 7.81 8.15
CA PRO A 100 -11.47 8.60 7.00
C PRO A 100 -12.02 9.98 7.36
N ASP A 101 -12.32 10.21 8.63
CA ASP A 101 -12.68 11.50 9.22
C ASP A 101 -11.46 12.43 9.41
N LEU A 102 -10.26 11.84 9.56
CA LEU A 102 -9.00 12.58 9.74
C LEU A 102 -8.12 12.56 8.49
N GLN A 103 -8.23 11.53 7.66
CA GLN A 103 -7.37 11.30 6.49
C GLN A 103 -8.21 11.20 5.23
N LYS A 104 -7.84 11.98 4.22
CA LYS A 104 -8.52 11.94 2.93
C LYS A 104 -8.15 10.66 2.17
N ALA A 105 -9.16 9.88 1.79
CA ALA A 105 -8.94 8.69 0.99
C ALA A 105 -8.22 9.04 -0.33
N GLY A 106 -7.06 8.42 -0.54
CA GLY A 106 -6.26 8.57 -1.75
C GLY A 106 -6.77 7.72 -2.92
N PRO A 107 -6.08 7.74 -4.06
CA PRO A 107 -6.44 6.90 -5.20
C PRO A 107 -6.21 5.42 -4.89
N LEU A 108 -7.03 4.55 -5.50
CA LEU A 108 -6.67 3.14 -5.67
C LEU A 108 -5.74 3.04 -6.87
N LEU A 109 -4.46 2.79 -6.61
CA LEU A 109 -3.43 2.69 -7.64
C LEU A 109 -3.09 1.22 -7.87
N ILE A 110 -3.20 0.74 -9.11
CA ILE A 110 -2.78 -0.61 -9.48
C ILE A 110 -1.92 -0.50 -10.72
N GLN A 111 -0.66 -0.95 -10.62
CA GLN A 111 0.34 -0.90 -11.69
C GLN A 111 0.36 0.45 -12.43
N GLY A 112 0.50 1.54 -11.66
CA GLY A 112 0.57 2.91 -12.15
C GLY A 112 -0.77 3.51 -12.60
N HIS A 113 -1.85 2.72 -12.67
CA HIS A 113 -3.16 3.18 -13.11
C HIS A 113 -4.08 3.51 -11.94
N VAL A 114 -4.74 4.67 -12.02
CA VAL A 114 -5.75 5.10 -11.05
C VAL A 114 -7.07 4.38 -11.35
N VAL A 115 -7.28 3.24 -10.69
CA VAL A 115 -8.49 2.42 -10.82
C VAL A 115 -9.70 3.10 -10.17
N ARG A 116 -9.45 3.86 -9.09
CA ARG A 116 -10.44 4.72 -8.43
C ARG A 116 -9.77 6.02 -8.03
N SER A 117 -10.36 7.14 -8.43
CA SER A 117 -9.90 8.46 -8.04
C SER A 117 -10.03 8.67 -6.53
N GLY A 118 -9.15 9.49 -5.98
CA GLY A 118 -9.20 9.95 -4.59
C GLY A 118 -8.39 11.24 -4.46
N TRP A 119 -8.18 11.68 -3.23
CA TRP A 119 -7.34 12.85 -2.94
C TRP A 119 -5.90 12.59 -3.41
N PRO A 120 -5.19 13.55 -4.02
CA PRO A 120 -3.82 13.34 -4.44
C PRO A 120 -2.88 13.19 -3.23
N TRP A 121 -2.01 12.18 -3.27
CA TRP A 121 -0.96 11.97 -2.29
C TRP A 121 0.40 11.94 -2.98
N SER A 122 1.43 12.46 -2.31
CA SER A 122 2.83 12.36 -2.70
C SER A 122 3.49 11.18 -2.01
N TYR A 123 4.52 10.59 -2.63
CA TYR A 123 5.22 9.39 -2.15
C TYR A 123 6.72 9.65 -2.05
N HIS A 124 7.32 9.24 -0.94
CA HIS A 124 8.71 9.56 -0.61
C HIS A 124 9.39 8.33 0.01
N ALA A 125 10.50 7.88 -0.56
CA ALA A 125 11.28 6.78 0.02
C ALA A 125 11.99 7.18 1.32
N THR A 126 12.24 8.48 1.49
CA THR A 126 12.86 9.09 2.67
C THR A 126 12.04 10.30 3.09
N ARG A 127 11.90 10.52 4.40
CA ARG A 127 11.17 11.69 4.92
C ARG A 127 11.89 12.98 4.50
N PRO A 128 11.22 13.93 3.82
CA PRO A 128 11.84 15.21 3.46
C PRO A 128 12.25 16.05 4.68
N PRO A 129 13.12 17.06 4.52
CA PRO A 129 13.57 17.91 5.63
C PRO A 129 12.44 18.56 6.43
N ALA A 130 11.38 19.03 5.77
CA ALA A 130 10.20 19.61 6.43
C ALA A 130 9.50 18.60 7.34
N GLY A 131 9.31 17.36 6.87
CA GLY A 131 8.77 16.28 7.68
C GLY A 131 9.65 15.88 8.86
N LEU A 132 10.97 15.91 8.70
CA LEU A 132 11.90 15.69 9.82
C LEU A 132 11.76 16.78 10.89
N ALA A 133 11.59 18.04 10.49
CA ALA A 133 11.37 19.14 11.41
C ALA A 133 10.03 18.99 12.16
N ALA A 134 8.95 18.62 11.46
CA ALA A 134 7.65 18.38 12.08
C ALA A 134 7.70 17.26 13.13
N VAL A 135 8.34 16.13 12.82
CA VAL A 135 8.51 15.02 13.78
C VAL A 135 9.33 15.45 15.00
N ARG A 136 10.41 16.21 14.80
CA ARG A 136 11.20 16.75 15.93
C ARG A 136 10.37 17.66 16.83
N ASN A 137 9.50 18.49 16.24
CA ASN A 137 8.61 19.33 17.00
C ASN A 137 7.63 18.49 17.83
N MET A 138 7.03 17.44 17.26
CA MET A 138 6.13 16.55 18.01
C MET A 138 6.87 15.80 19.13
N LEU A 139 8.08 15.30 18.88
CA LEU A 139 8.90 14.65 19.91
C LEU A 139 9.28 15.57 21.08
N ALA A 140 9.30 16.89 20.88
CA ALA A 140 9.56 17.85 21.95
C ALA A 140 8.36 18.04 22.91
N HIS A 141 7.19 17.52 22.55
CA HIS A 141 5.93 17.68 23.28
C HIS A 141 5.52 16.36 23.97
N PRO A 142 5.47 16.30 25.31
CA PRO A 142 5.18 15.07 26.06
C PRO A 142 3.88 14.37 25.64
N GLU A 143 2.88 15.12 25.21
CA GLU A 143 1.57 14.60 24.77
C GLU A 143 1.62 13.82 23.45
N THR A 144 2.65 14.04 22.61
CA THR A 144 2.79 13.32 21.33
C THR A 144 4.04 12.46 21.22
N ALA A 145 5.05 12.67 22.08
CA ALA A 145 6.35 12.01 21.99
C ALA A 145 6.27 10.48 21.93
N ALA A 146 5.58 9.86 22.90
CA ALA A 146 5.48 8.39 22.98
C ALA A 146 4.81 7.77 21.75
N HIS A 147 3.80 8.45 21.19
CA HIS A 147 3.15 8.00 19.96
C HIS A 147 4.11 8.09 18.77
N MET A 148 4.85 9.20 18.65
CA MET A 148 5.79 9.41 17.55
C MET A 148 6.95 8.41 17.58
N GLU A 149 7.46 8.07 18.77
CA GLU A 149 8.49 7.04 18.95
C GLU A 149 7.99 5.67 18.49
N ALA A 150 6.78 5.26 18.91
CA ALA A 150 6.17 4.01 18.50
C ALA A 150 5.94 3.93 16.98
N MET A 151 5.54 5.04 16.35
CA MET A 151 5.33 5.09 14.90
C MET A 151 6.66 5.00 14.12
N GLU A 152 7.74 5.57 14.64
CA GLU A 152 9.08 5.45 14.03
C GLU A 152 9.63 4.03 14.19
N GLU A 153 9.47 3.41 15.36
CA GLU A 153 9.85 2.00 15.60
C GLU A 153 9.08 1.05 14.68
N LEU A 154 7.77 1.26 14.53
CA LEU A 154 6.94 0.50 13.60
C LEU A 154 7.41 0.67 12.15
N HIS A 155 7.72 1.91 11.71
CA HIS A 155 8.26 2.17 10.37
C HIS A 155 9.55 1.38 10.12
N LEU A 156 10.51 1.47 11.05
CA LEU A 156 11.80 0.78 10.94
C LEU A 156 11.63 -0.74 10.92
N THR A 157 10.76 -1.26 11.78
CA THR A 157 10.42 -2.69 11.83
C THR A 157 9.85 -3.15 10.50
N MET A 158 8.84 -2.44 9.96
CA MET A 158 8.23 -2.80 8.67
C MET A 158 9.20 -2.67 7.50
N LYS A 159 10.11 -1.69 7.54
CA LYS A 159 11.18 -1.54 6.54
C LYS A 159 12.16 -2.71 6.56
N ALA A 160 12.49 -3.23 7.74
CA ALA A 160 13.30 -4.44 7.89
C ALA A 160 12.51 -5.68 7.40
N THR A 161 11.26 -5.84 7.82
CA THR A 161 10.36 -6.92 7.39
C THR A 161 10.26 -6.98 5.87
N ALA A 162 10.06 -5.86 5.19
CA ALA A 162 9.92 -5.79 3.74
C ALA A 162 11.14 -6.32 2.95
N ARG A 163 12.28 -6.54 3.60
CA ARG A 163 13.53 -7.03 2.98
C ARG A 163 13.77 -8.53 3.19
N SER A 164 12.98 -9.20 4.03
CA SER A 164 13.17 -10.63 4.35
C SER A 164 11.88 -11.41 4.11
N ASP A 165 11.94 -12.38 3.22
CA ASP A 165 10.78 -13.23 2.92
C ASP A 165 10.28 -13.99 4.15
N ASP A 166 11.20 -14.44 5.03
CA ASP A 166 10.84 -15.12 6.29
C ASP A 166 10.10 -14.19 7.24
N LEU A 167 10.56 -12.94 7.38
CA LEU A 167 9.87 -11.95 8.21
C LEU A 167 8.51 -11.56 7.62
N ILE A 168 8.41 -11.46 6.28
CA ILE A 168 7.13 -11.22 5.61
C ILE A 168 6.16 -12.35 5.90
N ARG A 169 6.60 -13.61 5.72
CA ARG A 169 5.75 -14.78 5.97
C ARG A 169 5.28 -14.79 7.42
N ALA A 170 6.19 -14.61 8.38
CA ALA A 170 5.87 -14.55 9.80
C ALA A 170 4.87 -13.43 10.12
N TYR A 171 5.06 -12.23 9.54
CA TYR A 171 4.13 -11.12 9.72
C TYR A 171 2.72 -11.43 9.19
N LEU A 172 2.62 -12.03 8.00
CA LEU A 172 1.33 -12.35 7.37
C LEU A 172 0.60 -13.50 8.08
N ASP A 173 1.33 -14.45 8.66
CA ASP A 173 0.75 -15.58 9.41
C ASP A 173 0.22 -15.17 10.78
N ASN A 174 0.80 -14.13 11.40
CA ASN A 174 0.40 -13.62 12.71
C ASN A 174 -0.65 -12.49 12.62
N ALA A 175 -1.37 -12.39 11.49
CA ALA A 175 -2.38 -11.35 11.35
C ALA A 175 -3.54 -11.53 12.36
N PRO A 176 -3.96 -10.46 13.06
CA PRO A 176 -4.89 -10.56 14.20
C PRO A 176 -6.34 -10.86 13.82
N ASP A 177 -6.69 -10.77 12.53
CA ASP A 177 -8.05 -10.86 12.00
C ASP A 177 -8.33 -12.19 11.26
N SER A 178 -7.55 -13.24 11.55
CA SER A 178 -7.64 -14.57 10.92
C SER A 178 -7.41 -14.63 9.41
N LEU A 179 -7.15 -13.49 8.75
CA LEU A 179 -6.82 -13.43 7.33
C LEU A 179 -5.33 -13.74 7.10
N THR A 180 -4.85 -14.88 7.62
CA THR A 180 -3.44 -15.30 7.49
C THR A 180 -3.01 -15.41 6.02
N TYR A 181 -1.71 -15.55 5.74
CA TYR A 181 -1.23 -15.68 4.36
C TYR A 181 -1.99 -16.78 3.60
N ASP A 182 -2.09 -17.99 4.17
CA ASP A 182 -2.68 -19.13 3.45
C ASP A 182 -4.17 -18.90 3.15
N VAL A 183 -4.90 -18.27 4.08
CA VAL A 183 -6.31 -17.91 3.90
C VAL A 183 -6.49 -16.92 2.76
N VAL A 184 -5.63 -15.90 2.68
CA VAL A 184 -5.70 -14.89 1.61
C VAL A 184 -5.22 -15.48 0.28
N ALA A 185 -4.14 -16.25 0.28
CA ALA A 185 -3.57 -16.88 -0.91
C ALA A 185 -4.58 -17.76 -1.65
N GLN A 186 -5.41 -18.52 -0.92
CA GLN A 186 -6.50 -19.32 -1.49
C GLN A 186 -7.57 -18.50 -2.22
N GLN A 187 -7.76 -17.24 -1.82
CA GLN A 187 -8.78 -16.35 -2.38
C GLN A 187 -8.27 -15.49 -3.53
N VAL A 188 -6.96 -15.24 -3.59
CA VAL A 188 -6.34 -14.48 -4.69
C VAL A 188 -5.81 -15.35 -5.83
N GLY A 189 -5.59 -16.65 -5.59
CA GLY A 189 -5.07 -17.64 -6.53
C GLY A 189 -5.82 -17.77 -7.85
#